data_AF-A0ABD2N4Y8-F1
#
_entry.id   AF-A0ABD2N4Y8-F1
#
_cell.length_a   1.000
_cell.length_b   1.000
_cell.length_c   1.000
_cell.angle_alpha   90.00
_cell.angle_beta   90.00
_cell.angle_gamma   90.00
#
_symmetry.space_group_name_H-M   'P 1'
#
loop_
_entity.id
_entity.type
_entity.pdbx_description
1 polymer ?
#
loop_
_entity_poly.entity_id
_entity_poly.type
_entity_poly.pdbx_seq_one_letter_code
_entity_poly.pdbx_strand_id
1 'polypeptide(L)'
;MRKQGYLYMRAENNIENPVRRSKKIDNSVRKYFVCTYSLGQYSKKFLYKHVEICKQRPATAERASRNCLARSQTFFTTLKSKNQSKIREMARMLIILKDINSSVHMIFDAMKPGMFQDIITATKVISGYDSINKSYKSPSLAPHMGTNLKLLCDIALKIVIENIALKVIKEKQWQKPNLLPSAEDIENFRTYVNDLANSTYIELRQGKWTLMNYRTLTECVLAFTVMFNRKRIGDVQYLKIETYTKNESTSIQEAFGESLTLVEKIISKKFKRVVTEGKGSKPVPILLSSLNQKFIRE
;
A
#
# COMPACT_ATOMS: atom_id res chain seq x y z
N MET A 1 1.90 34.40 17.06
CA MET A 1 2.07 35.43 16.02
C MET A 1 3.47 35.32 15.42
N ARG A 2 3.57 35.38 14.09
CA ARG A 2 4.82 35.50 13.32
C ARG A 2 5.42 36.91 13.51
N LYS A 3 6.74 37.03 13.36
CA LYS A 3 7.46 38.00 12.50
C LYS A 3 8.97 37.66 12.58
N GLN A 4 9.58 37.19 11.49
CA GLN A 4 10.15 37.93 10.35
C GLN A 4 11.58 38.42 10.63
N GLY A 5 12.49 38.11 9.70
CA GLY A 5 13.84 38.66 9.66
C GLY A 5 14.72 37.95 8.64
N TYR A 6 14.42 38.14 7.34
CA TYR A 6 15.38 37.88 6.27
C TYR A 6 16.41 39.02 6.28
N LEU A 7 17.71 38.72 6.42
CA LEU A 7 18.77 39.66 6.11
C LEU A 7 19.49 39.21 4.84
N TYR A 8 19.25 39.93 3.73
CA TYR A 8 20.18 40.01 2.62
C TYR A 8 21.06 41.24 2.87
N MET A 9 22.36 41.04 3.06
CA MET A 9 23.34 42.13 2.97
C MET A 9 23.70 42.28 1.49
N ARG A 10 23.43 43.45 0.92
CA ARG A 10 23.96 43.88 -0.38
C ARG A 10 25.48 44.04 -0.22
N ALA A 11 26.25 43.38 -1.08
CA ALA A 11 27.66 43.68 -1.31
C ALA A 11 27.84 44.03 -2.79
N GLU A 12 28.66 45.04 -3.05
CA GLU A 12 28.65 45.94 -4.20
C GLU A 12 29.27 45.40 -5.50
N ASN A 13 29.47 44.09 -5.62
CA ASN A 13 30.01 43.49 -6.85
C ASN A 13 29.05 42.42 -7.39
N ASN A 14 28.56 42.62 -8.61
CA ASN A 14 27.58 41.81 -9.36
C ASN A 14 28.02 40.35 -9.65
N ILE A 15 28.37 39.58 -8.62
CA ILE A 15 28.61 38.15 -8.72
C ILE A 15 27.86 37.45 -7.58
N GLU A 16 26.70 36.89 -7.89
CA GLU A 16 25.96 36.00 -6.99
C GLU A 16 26.73 34.67 -6.88
N ASN A 17 27.65 34.56 -5.90
CA ASN A 17 28.23 33.28 -5.55
C ASN A 17 27.32 32.55 -4.54
N PRO A 18 26.79 31.36 -4.85
CA PRO A 18 25.98 30.61 -3.91
C PRO A 18 26.80 30.19 -2.68
N VAL A 19 26.30 30.48 -1.48
CA VAL A 19 26.89 30.23 -0.15
C VAL A 19 27.18 28.75 0.16
N ARG A 20 26.89 27.83 -0.78
CA ARG A 20 27.33 26.44 -0.71
C ARG A 20 27.80 25.98 -2.08
N ARG A 21 29.07 25.54 -2.17
CA ARG A 21 29.50 24.63 -3.26
C ARG A 21 28.50 23.49 -3.34
N SER A 22 27.83 23.33 -4.48
CA SER A 22 27.02 22.12 -4.69
C SER A 22 27.96 20.93 -4.51
N LYS A 23 27.67 20.04 -3.56
CA LYS A 23 28.41 18.77 -3.45
C LYS A 23 28.41 18.16 -4.86
N LYS A 24 29.58 17.76 -5.39
CA LYS A 24 29.65 16.96 -6.60
C LYS A 24 28.83 15.69 -6.33
N ILE A 25 27.59 15.69 -6.81
CA ILE A 25 26.67 14.56 -6.65
C ILE A 25 27.12 13.53 -7.66
N ASP A 26 27.56 12.39 -7.15
CA ASP A 26 27.89 11.19 -7.92
C ASP A 26 26.79 10.90 -8.97
N ASN A 27 27.22 10.69 -10.21
CA ASN A 27 26.39 10.71 -11.40
C ASN A 27 25.68 9.37 -11.69
N SER A 28 25.69 8.42 -10.76
CA SER A 28 25.22 7.05 -10.93
C SER A 28 23.70 6.88 -10.71
N VAL A 29 22.89 7.61 -11.49
CA VAL A 29 21.40 7.51 -11.59
C VAL A 29 20.64 8.53 -10.71
N ARG A 30 20.59 9.78 -11.17
CA ARG A 30 19.55 10.72 -10.73
C ARG A 30 18.17 10.22 -11.19
N LYS A 31 17.38 9.67 -10.26
CA LYS A 31 15.97 9.31 -10.49
C LYS A 31 15.14 10.59 -10.65
N TYR A 32 14.87 10.99 -11.89
CA TYR A 32 13.94 12.05 -12.23
C TYR A 32 12.51 11.51 -12.32
N PHE A 33 11.56 12.31 -11.88
CA PHE A 33 10.12 12.02 -11.83
C PHE A 33 9.37 13.04 -12.71
N VAL A 34 8.30 12.64 -13.37
CA VAL A 34 7.57 13.43 -14.37
C VAL A 34 6.30 13.97 -13.73
N CYS A 35 6.06 15.27 -13.92
CA CYS A 35 4.77 15.86 -13.62
C CYS A 35 3.73 15.35 -14.61
N THR A 36 2.66 14.73 -14.13
CA THR A 36 1.57 14.21 -14.99
C THR A 36 0.80 15.31 -15.72
N TYR A 37 0.95 16.57 -15.31
CA TYR A 37 0.25 17.72 -15.91
C TYR A 37 1.09 18.43 -16.96
N SER A 38 2.36 18.73 -16.66
CA SER A 38 3.25 19.49 -17.55
C SER A 38 4.32 18.66 -18.26
N LEU A 39 4.40 17.37 -17.94
CA LEU A 39 5.38 16.41 -18.46
C LEU A 39 6.86 16.80 -18.23
N GLY A 40 7.10 17.81 -17.39
CA GLY A 40 8.43 18.24 -16.96
C GLY A 40 9.06 17.25 -15.98
N GLN A 41 10.38 17.13 -16.03
CA GLN A 41 11.16 16.24 -15.18
C GLN A 41 11.70 16.99 -13.95
N TYR A 42 11.46 16.43 -12.77
CA TYR A 42 11.84 17.01 -11.49
C TYR A 42 12.47 15.95 -10.60
N SER A 43 13.37 16.36 -9.70
CA SER A 43 13.82 15.43 -8.66
C SER A 43 12.65 15.09 -7.72
N LYS A 44 12.74 13.96 -7.02
CA LYS A 44 11.73 13.52 -6.05
C LYS A 44 11.27 14.64 -5.10
N LYS A 45 12.21 15.49 -4.65
CA LYS A 45 11.97 16.57 -3.69
C LYS A 45 11.23 17.77 -4.31
N PHE A 46 11.43 18.01 -5.61
CA PHE A 46 10.87 19.18 -6.30
C PHE A 46 9.55 18.89 -7.02
N LEU A 47 9.27 17.63 -7.35
CA LEU A 47 8.04 17.25 -8.04
C LEU A 47 6.78 17.70 -7.29
N TYR A 48 6.72 17.46 -5.98
CA TYR A 48 5.56 17.83 -5.16
C TYR A 48 5.30 19.34 -5.19
N LYS A 49 6.38 20.13 -5.00
CA LYS A 49 6.30 21.60 -5.04
C LYS A 49 5.87 22.09 -6.42
N HIS A 50 6.42 21.50 -7.48
CA HIS A 50 6.06 21.84 -8.86
C HIS A 50 4.58 21.55 -9.15
N VAL A 51 4.06 20.39 -8.75
CA VAL A 51 2.66 20.00 -9.02
C VAL A 51 1.67 20.98 -8.41
N GLU A 52 1.97 21.54 -7.22
CA GLU A 52 1.12 22.55 -6.59
C GLU A 52 1.09 23.88 -7.34
N ILE A 53 2.21 24.29 -7.96
CA ILE A 53 2.34 25.55 -8.72
C ILE A 53 2.27 25.35 -10.24
N CYS A 54 1.91 24.14 -10.68
CA CYS A 54 1.98 23.77 -12.08
C CYS A 54 0.91 24.52 -12.89
N LYS A 55 1.34 25.41 -13.79
CA LYS A 55 0.45 26.18 -14.67
C LYS A 55 -0.53 25.33 -15.49
N GLN A 56 -0.18 24.07 -15.76
CA GLN A 56 -0.98 23.14 -16.56
C GLN A 56 -1.92 22.25 -15.72
N ARG A 57 -2.00 22.45 -14.39
CA ARG A 57 -2.90 21.72 -13.51
C ARG A 57 -4.31 22.35 -13.58
N PRO A 58 -5.37 21.58 -13.85
CA PRO A 58 -6.73 22.12 -13.88
C PRO A 58 -7.19 22.53 -12.47
N ALA A 59 -7.94 23.63 -12.39
CA ALA A 59 -8.42 24.19 -11.11
C ALA A 59 -9.38 23.26 -10.35
N THR A 60 -10.01 22.32 -11.07
CA THR A 60 -10.91 21.29 -10.54
C THR A 60 -10.18 20.09 -9.91
N ALA A 61 -8.86 19.99 -10.06
CA ALA A 61 -8.10 18.86 -9.52
C ALA A 61 -7.95 18.99 -7.99
N GLU A 62 -8.29 17.91 -7.28
CA GLU A 62 -8.05 17.73 -5.84
C GLU A 62 -6.64 18.19 -5.43
N ARG A 63 -6.50 18.65 -4.17
CA ARG A 63 -5.23 19.09 -3.56
C ARG A 63 -4.11 18.11 -3.87
N ALA A 64 -2.89 18.57 -4.17
CA ALA A 64 -1.85 17.67 -4.67
C ALA A 64 -1.58 16.56 -3.66
N SER A 65 -2.10 15.37 -3.96
CA SER A 65 -2.07 14.23 -3.07
C SER A 65 -0.62 13.75 -2.90
N ARG A 66 -0.32 13.15 -1.74
CA ARG A 66 0.92 12.39 -1.47
C ARG A 66 1.23 11.33 -2.55
N ASN A 67 0.24 11.01 -3.39
CA ASN A 67 0.33 10.09 -4.52
C ASN A 67 0.95 10.68 -5.80
N CYS A 68 1.43 11.93 -5.83
CA CYS A 68 2.09 12.50 -7.02
C CYS A 68 3.34 11.69 -7.45
N LEU A 69 4.06 11.11 -6.48
CA LEU A 69 5.20 10.24 -6.73
C LEU A 69 4.76 8.91 -7.36
N ALA A 70 3.71 8.30 -6.79
CA ALA A 70 3.15 7.04 -7.29
C ALA A 70 2.64 7.23 -8.72
N ARG A 71 1.90 8.32 -8.99
CA ARG A 71 1.43 8.70 -10.33
C ARG A 71 2.58 8.90 -11.32
N SER A 72 3.65 9.56 -10.90
CA SER A 72 4.84 9.70 -11.74
C SER A 72 5.52 8.36 -12.00
N GLN A 73 5.60 7.48 -11.00
CA GLN A 73 6.25 6.17 -11.12
C GLN A 73 5.45 5.24 -12.02
N THR A 74 4.13 5.19 -11.84
CA THR A 74 3.23 4.45 -12.74
C THR A 74 3.37 4.98 -14.16
N PHE A 75 3.36 6.31 -14.34
CA PHE A 75 3.58 6.93 -15.65
C PHE A 75 4.94 6.54 -16.27
N PHE A 76 6.02 6.51 -15.50
CA PHE A 76 7.34 6.06 -15.95
C PHE A 76 7.38 4.56 -16.29
N THR A 77 6.73 3.70 -15.49
CA THR A 77 6.68 2.26 -15.75
C THR A 77 5.82 1.91 -16.94
N THR A 78 4.76 2.69 -17.16
CA THR A 78 3.89 2.64 -18.33
C THR A 78 4.66 3.08 -19.59
N LEU A 79 5.54 4.07 -19.46
CA LEU A 79 6.43 4.56 -20.52
C LEU A 79 7.77 3.82 -20.59
N LYS A 80 7.82 2.52 -20.29
CA LYS A 80 9.03 1.65 -20.29
C LYS A 80 9.76 1.52 -21.66
N SER A 81 9.74 2.53 -22.53
CA SER A 81 10.69 2.72 -23.61
C SER A 81 11.59 3.92 -23.30
N LYS A 82 12.91 3.75 -23.48
CA LYS A 82 14.00 4.68 -23.19
C LYS A 82 13.97 6.03 -23.95
N ASN A 83 12.83 6.56 -24.36
CA ASN A 83 12.79 7.70 -25.26
C ASN A 83 12.16 8.92 -24.61
N GLN A 84 12.97 9.66 -23.84
CA GLN A 84 12.61 10.99 -23.36
C GLN A 84 12.22 11.95 -24.50
N SER A 85 12.72 11.71 -25.72
CA SER A 85 12.31 12.41 -26.95
C SER A 85 10.82 12.26 -27.22
N LYS A 86 10.28 11.03 -27.17
CA LYS A 86 8.85 10.75 -27.38
C LYS A 86 7.99 11.48 -26.36
N ILE A 87 8.37 11.46 -25.08
CA ILE A 87 7.63 12.18 -24.04
C ILE A 87 7.63 13.69 -24.31
N ARG A 88 8.75 14.26 -24.76
CA ARG A 88 8.85 15.68 -25.11
C ARG A 88 8.01 16.03 -26.35
N GLU A 89 7.97 15.17 -27.35
CA GLU A 89 7.13 15.36 -28.55
C GLU A 89 5.65 15.32 -28.22
N MET A 90 5.22 14.35 -27.41
CA MET A 90 3.85 14.28 -26.91
C MET A 90 3.50 15.48 -26.03
N ALA A 91 4.45 15.99 -25.24
CA ALA A 91 4.25 17.20 -24.47
C ALA A 91 4.08 18.45 -25.34
N ARG A 92 4.86 18.58 -26.41
CA ARG A 92 4.70 19.65 -27.40
C ARG A 92 3.34 19.58 -28.08
N MET A 93 2.91 18.37 -28.42
CA MET A 93 1.58 18.15 -28.99
C MET A 93 0.45 18.55 -28.04
N LEU A 94 0.56 18.19 -26.76
CA LEU A 94 -0.43 18.56 -25.75
C LEU A 94 -0.56 20.06 -25.57
N ILE A 95 0.55 20.81 -25.68
CA ILE A 95 0.51 22.28 -25.58
C ILE A 95 -0.29 22.86 -26.75
N ILE A 96 0.00 22.42 -27.97
CA ILE A 96 -0.71 22.91 -29.15
C ILE A 96 -2.18 22.50 -29.14
N LEU A 97 -2.49 21.29 -28.69
CA LEU A 97 -3.87 20.83 -28.52
C LEU A 97 -4.65 21.65 -27.49
N LYS A 98 -3.99 22.14 -26.43
CA LYS A 98 -4.60 23.06 -25.45
C LYS A 98 -4.89 24.43 -26.04
N ASP A 99 -4.04 24.90 -26.95
CA ASP A 99 -4.24 26.16 -27.66
C ASP A 99 -5.41 26.06 -28.66
N ILE A 100 -5.60 24.90 -29.29
CA ILE A 100 -6.72 24.62 -30.21
C ILE A 100 -8.03 24.41 -29.44
N ASN A 101 -7.97 23.68 -28.33
CA ASN A 101 -9.16 23.32 -27.57
C ASN A 101 -8.88 23.32 -26.06
N SER A 102 -9.44 24.31 -25.36
CA SER A 102 -9.24 24.50 -23.91
C SER A 102 -9.82 23.38 -23.04
N SER A 103 -10.67 22.50 -23.60
CA SER A 103 -11.23 21.34 -22.89
C SER A 103 -10.23 20.18 -22.72
N VAL A 104 -9.11 20.19 -23.45
CA VAL A 104 -8.09 19.14 -23.38
C VAL A 104 -7.15 19.39 -22.21
N HIS A 105 -7.16 18.53 -21.20
CA HIS A 105 -6.22 18.64 -20.08
C HIS A 105 -5.08 17.62 -20.16
N MET A 106 -5.38 16.41 -20.65
CA MET A 106 -4.45 15.32 -20.86
C MET A 106 -4.44 14.85 -22.32
N ILE A 107 -3.33 14.21 -22.73
CA ILE A 107 -3.21 13.67 -24.10
C ILE A 107 -4.29 12.61 -24.38
N PHE A 108 -4.70 11.85 -23.35
CA PHE A 108 -5.75 10.84 -23.44
C PHE A 108 -7.14 11.45 -23.71
N ASP A 109 -7.39 12.69 -23.31
CA ASP A 109 -8.67 13.37 -23.57
C ASP A 109 -8.85 13.62 -25.07
N ALA A 110 -7.74 13.89 -25.77
CA ALA A 110 -7.70 14.08 -27.22
C ALA A 110 -7.79 12.76 -28.00
N MET A 111 -7.61 11.60 -27.37
CA MET A 111 -7.65 10.28 -28.05
C MET A 111 -9.08 9.79 -28.35
N LYS A 112 -10.05 10.71 -28.42
CA LYS A 112 -11.43 10.43 -28.82
C LYS A 112 -11.57 10.62 -30.33
N PRO A 113 -12.39 9.80 -31.00
CA PRO A 113 -12.59 9.93 -32.45
C PRO A 113 -13.08 11.33 -32.86
N GLY A 114 -13.87 12.00 -32.00
CA GLY A 114 -14.34 13.36 -32.25
C GLY A 114 -13.26 14.44 -32.26
N MET A 115 -12.04 14.16 -31.76
CA MET A 115 -10.93 15.13 -31.67
C MET A 115 -9.82 14.83 -32.68
N PHE A 116 -10.07 13.91 -33.62
CA PHE A 116 -9.07 13.47 -34.59
C PHE A 116 -8.59 14.62 -35.50
N GLN A 117 -9.47 15.55 -35.85
CA GLN A 117 -9.11 16.72 -36.66
C GLN A 117 -8.18 17.68 -35.89
N ASP A 118 -8.40 17.86 -34.60
CA ASP A 118 -7.53 18.67 -33.72
C ASP A 118 -6.13 18.05 -33.61
N ILE A 119 -6.04 16.71 -33.59
CA ILE A 119 -4.78 15.97 -33.62
C ILE A 119 -4.04 16.19 -34.94
N ILE A 120 -4.74 16.15 -36.08
CA ILE A 120 -4.12 16.38 -37.39
C ILE A 120 -3.60 17.80 -37.51
N THR A 121 -4.39 18.80 -37.10
CA THR A 121 -4.00 20.21 -37.13
C THR A 121 -2.80 20.46 -36.22
N ALA A 122 -2.82 19.93 -34.99
CA ALA A 122 -1.67 19.98 -34.08
C ALA A 122 -0.42 19.32 -34.69
N THR A 123 -0.57 18.18 -35.36
CA THR A 123 0.56 17.47 -36.01
C THR A 123 1.15 18.28 -37.16
N LYS A 124 0.32 18.95 -37.96
CA LYS A 124 0.76 19.86 -39.04
C LYS A 124 1.55 21.04 -38.49
N VAL A 125 1.09 21.63 -37.38
CA VAL A 125 1.81 22.73 -36.70
C VAL A 125 3.18 22.26 -36.19
N ILE A 126 3.24 21.09 -35.54
CA ILE A 126 4.49 20.53 -34.98
C ILE A 126 5.52 20.22 -36.07
N SER A 127 5.06 19.64 -37.19
CA SER A 127 5.92 19.25 -38.31
C SER A 127 6.33 20.42 -39.21
N GLY A 128 5.78 21.62 -38.96
CA GLY A 128 6.03 22.83 -39.73
C GLY A 128 5.53 22.69 -41.16
N TYR A 129 4.25 22.30 -41.31
CA TYR A 129 3.61 22.21 -42.61
C TYR A 129 3.40 23.61 -43.21
N ASP A 130 3.88 23.80 -44.45
CA ASP A 130 3.64 24.99 -45.23
C ASP A 130 2.53 24.73 -46.25
N SER A 131 1.43 25.48 -46.13
CA SER A 131 0.26 25.33 -47.01
C SER A 131 0.52 25.81 -48.44
N ILE A 132 1.50 26.69 -48.64
CA ILE A 132 1.82 27.28 -49.96
C ILE A 132 2.62 26.27 -50.79
N ASN A 133 3.70 25.77 -50.21
CA ASN A 133 4.62 24.83 -50.88
C ASN A 133 4.20 23.36 -50.71
N LYS A 134 3.12 23.08 -49.97
CA LYS A 134 2.65 21.74 -49.59
C LYS A 134 3.77 20.85 -49.02
N SER A 135 4.71 21.45 -48.30
CA SER A 135 5.92 20.79 -47.80
C SER A 135 5.96 20.83 -46.26
N TYR A 136 6.81 19.98 -45.67
CA TYR A 136 7.01 19.92 -44.23
C TYR A 136 8.45 20.33 -43.89
N LYS A 137 8.63 21.18 -42.89
CA LYS A 137 9.95 21.52 -42.36
C LYS A 137 10.67 20.30 -41.76
N SER A 138 9.93 19.35 -41.22
CA SER A 138 10.45 18.04 -40.81
C SER A 138 9.49 16.94 -41.25
N PRO A 139 9.67 16.38 -42.46
CA PRO A 139 8.77 15.37 -43.04
C PRO A 139 8.67 14.10 -42.19
N SER A 140 9.75 13.72 -41.49
CA SER A 140 9.80 12.54 -40.62
C SER A 140 9.01 12.69 -39.32
N LEU A 141 8.73 13.91 -38.88
CA LEU A 141 8.09 14.17 -37.58
C LEU A 141 6.58 13.88 -37.61
N ALA A 142 5.91 14.13 -38.73
CA ALA A 142 4.48 13.84 -38.90
C ALA A 142 4.14 12.34 -38.75
N PRO A 143 4.78 11.40 -39.47
CA PRO A 143 4.55 9.96 -39.27
C PRO A 143 5.04 9.48 -37.90
N HIS A 144 6.12 10.08 -37.37
CA HIS A 144 6.58 9.75 -36.02
C HIS A 144 5.53 10.06 -34.96
N MET A 145 4.81 11.18 -35.09
CA MET A 145 3.72 11.53 -34.19
C MET A 145 2.58 10.49 -34.20
N GLY A 146 2.18 10.03 -35.39
CA GLY A 146 1.18 8.98 -35.53
C GLY A 146 1.58 7.67 -34.86
N THR A 147 2.84 7.23 -35.04
CA THR A 147 3.35 6.02 -34.37
C THR A 147 3.40 6.17 -32.84
N ASN A 148 3.76 7.35 -32.33
CA ASN A 148 3.78 7.61 -30.89
C ASN A 148 2.37 7.65 -30.28
N LEU A 149 1.39 8.22 -30.98
CA LEU A 149 -0.01 8.20 -30.58
C LEU A 149 -0.58 6.78 -30.55
N LYS A 150 -0.28 5.96 -31.56
CA LYS A 150 -0.68 4.55 -31.59
C LYS A 150 -0.14 3.78 -30.39
N LEU A 151 1.14 3.96 -30.08
CA LEU A 151 1.75 3.35 -28.89
C LEU A 151 1.03 3.76 -27.60
N LEU A 152 0.63 5.03 -27.48
CA LEU A 152 -0.13 5.50 -26.31
C LEU A 152 -1.53 4.88 -26.24
N CYS A 153 -2.20 4.67 -27.38
CA CYS A 153 -3.50 3.99 -27.43
C CYS A 153 -3.36 2.54 -26.93
N ASP A 154 -2.37 1.81 -27.42
CA ASP A 154 -2.13 0.41 -27.05
C ASP A 154 -1.86 0.29 -25.55
N ILE A 155 -1.08 1.22 -25.01
CA ILE A 155 -0.78 1.31 -23.58
C ILE A 155 -2.04 1.64 -22.76
N ALA A 156 -2.84 2.62 -23.20
CA ALA A 156 -4.06 3.00 -22.51
C ALA A 156 -5.06 1.84 -22.47
N LEU A 157 -5.23 1.16 -23.62
CA LEU A 157 -6.08 -0.01 -23.74
C LEU A 157 -5.66 -1.11 -22.76
N LYS A 158 -4.36 -1.41 -22.69
CA LYS A 158 -3.83 -2.40 -21.75
C LYS A 158 -4.16 -2.06 -20.29
N ILE A 159 -3.97 -0.81 -19.87
CA ILE A 159 -4.29 -0.35 -18.51
C ILE A 159 -5.79 -0.50 -18.21
N VAL A 160 -6.64 -0.15 -19.17
CA VAL A 160 -8.10 -0.26 -19.02
C VAL A 160 -8.50 -1.73 -18.82
N ILE A 161 -7.97 -2.63 -19.65
CA ILE A 161 -8.23 -4.08 -19.54
C ILE A 161 -7.76 -4.62 -18.19
N GLU A 162 -6.55 -4.26 -17.76
CA GLU A 162 -6.01 -4.66 -16.45
C GLU A 162 -6.90 -4.18 -15.30
N ASN A 163 -7.37 -2.94 -15.34
CA ASN A 163 -8.26 -2.38 -14.31
C ASN A 163 -9.62 -3.07 -14.27
N ILE A 164 -10.20 -3.39 -15.44
CA ILE A 164 -11.45 -4.15 -15.52
C ILE A 164 -11.25 -5.56 -14.95
N ALA A 165 -10.17 -6.24 -15.32
CA ALA A 165 -9.85 -7.56 -14.79
C ALA A 165 -9.70 -7.54 -13.26
N LEU A 166 -9.00 -6.54 -12.71
CA LEU A 166 -8.87 -6.35 -11.26
C LEU A 166 -10.21 -6.10 -10.57
N LYS A 167 -11.10 -5.33 -11.19
CA LYS A 167 -12.45 -5.09 -10.67
C LYS A 167 -13.24 -6.41 -10.59
N VAL A 168 -13.25 -7.19 -11.67
CA VAL A 168 -13.93 -8.49 -11.75
C VAL A 168 -13.39 -9.46 -10.69
N ILE A 169 -12.08 -9.53 -10.50
CA ILE A 169 -11.47 -10.40 -9.48
C ILE A 169 -11.94 -10.00 -8.08
N LYS A 170 -11.98 -8.69 -7.76
CA LYS A 170 -12.44 -8.20 -6.46
C LYS A 170 -13.92 -8.48 -6.21
N GLU A 171 -14.76 -8.26 -7.23
CA GLU A 171 -16.20 -8.55 -7.15
C GLU A 171 -16.45 -10.06 -6.90
N LYS A 172 -15.70 -10.94 -7.59
CA LYS A 172 -15.74 -12.39 -7.33
C LYS A 172 -15.27 -12.77 -5.93
N GLN A 173 -14.35 -12.02 -5.33
CA GLN A 173 -13.93 -12.25 -3.94
C GLN A 173 -15.01 -11.85 -2.94
N TRP A 174 -15.83 -10.83 -3.22
CA TRP A 174 -16.95 -10.42 -2.36
C TRP A 174 -18.06 -11.47 -2.29
N GLN A 175 -18.28 -12.20 -3.38
CA GLN A 175 -19.31 -13.23 -3.47
C GLN A 175 -18.90 -14.56 -2.80
N LYS A 176 -17.68 -14.67 -2.27
CA LYS A 176 -17.28 -15.88 -1.53
C LYS A 176 -18.00 -15.91 -0.18
N PRO A 177 -18.86 -16.90 0.10
CA PRO A 177 -19.45 -17.02 1.42
C PRO A 177 -18.34 -17.27 2.44
N ASN A 178 -18.38 -16.57 3.57
CA ASN A 178 -17.56 -16.90 4.73
C ASN A 178 -18.07 -18.24 5.28
N LEU A 179 -17.46 -19.34 4.84
CA LEU A 179 -17.68 -20.67 5.40
C LEU A 179 -17.18 -20.66 6.85
N LEU A 180 -18.09 -20.41 7.78
CA LEU A 180 -17.84 -20.66 9.19
C LEU A 180 -17.86 -22.18 9.38
N PRO A 181 -16.91 -22.76 10.15
CA PRO A 181 -16.99 -24.17 10.49
C PRO A 181 -18.32 -24.44 11.21
N SER A 182 -18.94 -25.58 10.91
CA SER A 182 -20.16 -25.97 11.60
C SER A 182 -19.86 -26.19 13.09
N ALA A 183 -20.89 -26.11 13.94
CA ALA A 183 -20.73 -26.40 15.36
C ALA A 183 -20.19 -27.83 15.59
N GLU A 184 -20.61 -28.76 14.73
CA GLU A 184 -20.16 -30.15 14.70
C GLU A 184 -18.67 -30.26 14.38
N ASP A 185 -18.17 -29.52 13.38
CA ASP A 185 -16.73 -29.51 13.06
C ASP A 185 -15.87 -28.99 14.22
N ILE A 186 -16.37 -27.97 14.93
CA ILE A 186 -15.66 -27.42 16.10
C ILE A 186 -15.61 -28.45 17.24
N GLU A 187 -16.70 -29.20 17.44
CA GLU A 187 -16.76 -30.25 18.46
C GLU A 187 -15.84 -31.42 18.11
N ASN A 188 -15.90 -31.91 16.87
CA ASN A 188 -15.03 -32.98 16.37
C ASN A 188 -13.55 -32.61 16.45
N PHE A 189 -13.20 -31.37 16.12
CA PHE A 189 -11.83 -30.90 16.27
C PHE A 189 -11.42 -30.81 17.75
N ARG A 190 -12.32 -30.33 18.62
CA ARG A 190 -12.05 -30.24 20.06
C ARG A 190 -11.80 -31.61 20.68
N THR A 191 -12.61 -32.62 20.37
CA THR A 191 -12.46 -33.99 20.87
C THR A 191 -11.14 -34.57 20.39
N TYR A 192 -10.86 -34.48 19.09
CA TYR A 192 -9.61 -34.94 18.49
C TYR A 192 -8.36 -34.35 19.18
N VAL A 193 -8.30 -33.02 19.33
CA VAL A 193 -7.14 -32.38 19.97
C VAL A 193 -7.02 -32.79 21.44
N ASN A 194 -8.14 -33.08 22.12
CA ASN A 194 -8.13 -33.48 23.53
C ASN A 194 -7.57 -34.89 23.68
N ASP A 195 -8.03 -35.80 22.83
CA ASP A 195 -7.59 -37.18 22.84
C ASP A 195 -6.10 -37.29 22.49
N LEU A 196 -5.65 -36.49 21.51
CA LEU A 196 -4.24 -36.37 21.15
C LEU A 196 -3.39 -35.78 22.28
N ALA A 197 -3.87 -34.73 22.96
CA ALA A 197 -3.17 -34.15 24.10
C ALA A 197 -3.07 -35.14 25.26
N ASN A 198 -4.12 -35.91 25.54
CA ASN A 198 -4.12 -36.89 26.62
C ASN A 198 -3.21 -38.08 26.31
N SER A 199 -3.23 -38.64 25.10
CA SER A 199 -2.37 -39.75 24.70
C SER A 199 -0.90 -39.37 24.77
N THR A 200 -0.53 -38.23 24.20
CA THR A 200 0.85 -37.70 24.24
C THR A 200 1.30 -37.38 25.66
N TYR A 201 0.43 -36.82 26.49
CA TYR A 201 0.73 -36.57 27.90
C TYR A 201 0.98 -37.87 28.69
N ILE A 202 0.19 -38.93 28.47
CA ILE A 202 0.40 -40.23 29.12
C ILE A 202 1.74 -40.84 28.69
N GLU A 203 2.08 -40.77 27.40
CA GLU A 203 3.36 -41.26 26.89
C GLU A 203 4.56 -40.51 27.48
N LEU A 204 4.47 -39.19 27.62
CA LEU A 204 5.50 -38.38 28.26
C LEU A 204 5.67 -38.77 29.74
N ARG A 205 4.57 -39.04 30.45
CA ARG A 205 4.59 -39.52 31.84
C ARG A 205 5.19 -40.92 32.00
N GLN A 206 5.03 -41.78 31.00
CA GLN A 206 5.61 -43.12 30.97
C GLN A 206 7.12 -43.12 30.65
N GLY A 207 7.76 -41.96 30.52
CA GLY A 207 9.20 -41.83 30.32
C GLY A 207 9.65 -41.84 28.85
N LYS A 208 8.72 -41.81 27.88
CA LYS A 208 9.04 -41.68 26.45
C LYS A 208 9.23 -40.22 26.05
N TRP A 209 10.27 -39.59 26.60
CA TRP A 209 10.62 -38.19 26.32
C TRP A 209 11.19 -38.03 24.91
N THR A 210 10.29 -37.89 23.93
CA THR A 210 10.65 -37.62 22.54
C THR A 210 10.32 -36.17 22.20
N LEU A 211 11.20 -35.49 21.45
CA LEU A 211 10.97 -34.11 20.98
C LEU A 211 9.64 -33.98 20.24
N MET A 212 9.25 -35.00 19.46
CA MET A 212 7.98 -35.05 18.75
C MET A 212 6.79 -35.01 19.72
N ASN A 213 6.80 -35.82 20.78
CA ASN A 213 5.70 -35.86 21.74
C ASN A 213 5.55 -34.53 22.48
N TYR A 214 6.66 -33.89 22.85
CA TYR A 214 6.63 -32.55 23.45
C TYR A 214 6.06 -31.50 22.48
N ARG A 215 6.52 -31.50 21.22
CA ARG A 215 6.01 -30.59 20.18
C ARG A 215 4.50 -30.79 19.97
N THR A 216 4.05 -32.02 19.76
CA THR A 216 2.64 -32.34 19.58
C THR A 216 1.79 -31.86 20.76
N LEU A 217 2.26 -32.06 22.00
CA LEU A 217 1.56 -31.57 23.19
C LEU A 217 1.50 -30.04 23.20
N THR A 218 2.60 -29.34 22.89
CA THR A 218 2.62 -27.87 22.83
C THR A 218 1.69 -27.31 21.75
N GLU A 219 1.62 -27.97 20.59
CA GLU A 219 0.71 -27.61 19.49
C GLU A 219 -0.75 -27.79 19.91
N CYS A 220 -1.08 -28.89 20.59
CA CYS A 220 -2.42 -29.12 21.13
C CYS A 220 -2.82 -28.06 22.14
N VAL A 221 -1.93 -27.73 23.09
CA VAL A 221 -2.17 -26.69 24.11
C VAL A 221 -2.36 -25.31 23.47
N LEU A 222 -1.56 -24.98 22.45
CA LEU A 222 -1.70 -23.75 21.69
C LEU A 222 -3.04 -23.68 20.97
N ALA A 223 -3.42 -24.75 20.25
CA ALA A 223 -4.69 -24.86 19.55
C ALA A 223 -5.87 -24.68 20.51
N PHE A 224 -5.87 -25.37 21.65
CA PHE A 224 -6.89 -25.22 22.69
C PHE A 224 -7.02 -23.80 23.20
N THR A 225 -5.89 -23.17 23.51
CA THR A 225 -5.87 -21.82 24.07
C THR A 225 -6.37 -20.79 23.06
N VAL A 226 -6.00 -20.93 21.79
CA VAL A 226 -6.45 -20.09 20.67
C VAL A 226 -7.95 -20.24 20.44
N MET A 227 -8.46 -21.48 20.37
CA MET A 227 -9.88 -21.75 20.15
C MET A 227 -10.74 -21.26 21.31
N PHE A 228 -10.36 -21.58 22.55
CA PHE A 228 -11.12 -21.23 23.74
C PHE A 228 -11.25 -19.71 23.91
N ASN A 229 -10.16 -18.98 23.67
CA ASN A 229 -10.14 -17.52 23.83
C ASN A 229 -10.54 -16.76 22.55
N ARG A 230 -10.76 -17.46 21.42
CA ARG A 230 -10.95 -16.88 20.08
C ARG A 230 -9.93 -15.79 19.76
N LYS A 231 -8.65 -16.05 20.06
CA LYS A 231 -7.54 -15.09 19.87
C LYS A 231 -6.77 -15.37 18.60
N ARG A 232 -5.96 -14.40 18.16
CA ARG A 232 -5.00 -14.66 17.08
C ARG A 232 -3.86 -15.48 17.65
N ILE A 233 -3.27 -16.34 16.82
CA ILE A 233 -2.12 -17.17 17.21
C ILE A 233 -0.97 -16.33 17.80
N GLY A 234 -0.71 -15.14 17.21
CA GLY A 234 0.32 -14.23 17.69
C GLY A 234 0.05 -13.64 19.07
N ASP A 235 -1.19 -13.62 19.57
CA ASP A 235 -1.48 -13.12 20.92
C ASP A 235 -1.08 -14.15 21.99
N VAL A 236 -1.08 -15.44 21.63
CA VAL A 236 -0.79 -16.57 22.53
C VAL A 236 0.65 -17.06 22.40
N GLN A 237 1.20 -17.09 21.17
CA GLN A 237 2.54 -17.61 20.88
C GLN A 237 3.66 -16.87 21.63
N TYR A 238 3.49 -15.58 21.88
CA TYR A 238 4.48 -14.75 22.59
C TYR A 238 4.24 -14.67 24.11
N LEU A 239 3.38 -15.53 24.66
CA LEU A 239 3.18 -15.64 26.10
C LEU A 239 4.48 -16.11 26.77
N LYS A 240 5.02 -15.28 27.67
CA LYS A 240 6.23 -15.62 28.43
C LYS A 240 5.89 -16.51 29.61
N ILE A 241 6.78 -17.47 29.91
CA ILE A 241 6.67 -18.34 31.09
C ILE A 241 6.63 -17.50 32.38
N GLU A 242 7.46 -16.46 32.48
CA GLU A 242 7.46 -15.53 33.62
C GLU A 242 6.09 -14.89 33.85
N THR A 243 5.40 -14.49 32.78
CA THR A 243 4.05 -13.90 32.87
C THR A 243 3.02 -14.94 33.30
N TYR A 244 3.20 -16.20 32.91
CA TYR A 244 2.35 -17.29 33.36
C TYR A 244 2.61 -17.69 34.83
N THR A 245 3.87 -17.72 35.28
CA THR A 245 4.23 -18.13 36.65
C THR A 245 3.99 -17.05 37.68
N LYS A 246 4.04 -15.76 37.29
CA LYS A 246 3.57 -14.64 38.10
C LYS A 246 2.10 -14.86 38.44
N ASN A 247 1.84 -15.39 39.63
CA ASN A 247 0.52 -15.56 40.19
C ASN A 247 -0.02 -14.18 40.60
N GLU A 248 -0.31 -13.32 39.62
CA GLU A 248 -1.29 -12.25 39.85
C GLU A 248 -2.65 -12.93 39.95
N SER A 249 -2.88 -13.46 41.15
CA SER A 249 -4.15 -13.95 41.64
C SER A 249 -5.21 -12.87 41.42
N THR A 250 -6.16 -13.17 40.55
CA THR A 250 -7.59 -13.05 40.86
C THR A 250 -8.05 -11.73 41.50
N SER A 251 -7.57 -10.58 41.05
CA SER A 251 -8.43 -9.40 41.05
C SER A 251 -8.92 -9.22 39.62
N ILE A 252 -10.06 -9.84 39.32
CA ILE A 252 -10.92 -9.28 38.29
C ILE A 252 -11.10 -7.84 38.74
N GLN A 253 -10.50 -6.86 38.04
CA GLN A 253 -10.75 -5.44 38.28
C GLN A 253 -12.24 -5.31 38.61
N GLU A 254 -12.59 -4.82 39.81
CA GLU A 254 -13.94 -4.94 40.37
C GLU A 254 -15.01 -4.47 39.36
N ALA A 255 -14.68 -3.46 38.55
CA ALA A 255 -15.48 -2.96 37.43
C ALA A 255 -15.86 -4.01 36.36
N PHE A 256 -15.01 -4.98 36.05
CA PHE A 256 -15.34 -6.09 35.12
C PHE A 256 -16.14 -7.19 35.83
N GLY A 257 -15.87 -7.42 37.12
CA GLY A 257 -16.57 -8.42 37.91
C GLY A 257 -18.05 -8.08 38.04
N GLU A 258 -18.40 -6.80 38.19
CA GLU A 258 -19.78 -6.32 38.26
C GLU A 258 -20.60 -6.60 36.99
N SER A 259 -19.95 -6.63 35.83
CA SER A 259 -20.62 -6.92 34.54
C SER A 259 -20.93 -8.40 34.31
N LEU A 260 -20.35 -9.30 35.11
CA LEU A 260 -20.54 -10.74 34.99
C LEU A 260 -21.73 -11.23 35.82
N THR A 261 -22.48 -12.17 35.25
CA THR A 261 -23.54 -12.89 35.97
C THR A 261 -22.97 -13.70 37.15
N LEU A 262 -23.82 -14.05 38.12
CA LEU A 262 -23.42 -14.87 39.27
C LEU A 262 -22.79 -16.21 38.85
N VAL A 263 -23.31 -16.82 37.79
CA VAL A 263 -22.79 -18.07 37.23
C VAL A 263 -21.41 -17.85 36.61
N GLU A 264 -21.24 -16.81 35.81
CA GLU A 264 -19.94 -16.47 35.20
C GLU A 264 -18.88 -16.12 36.25
N LYS A 265 -19.26 -15.45 37.35
CA LYS A 265 -18.36 -15.19 38.48
C LYS A 265 -17.83 -16.48 39.08
N ILE A 266 -18.70 -17.47 39.32
CA ILE A 266 -18.29 -18.78 39.86
C ILE A 266 -17.39 -19.52 38.87
N ILE A 267 -17.75 -19.50 37.59
CA ILE A 267 -17.01 -20.15 36.51
C ILE A 267 -15.63 -19.52 36.34
N SER A 268 -15.53 -18.19 36.40
CA SER A 268 -14.27 -17.44 36.22
C SER A 268 -13.21 -17.84 37.25
N LYS A 269 -13.61 -18.23 38.47
CA LYS A 269 -12.68 -18.72 39.51
C LYS A 269 -11.97 -20.01 39.12
N LYS A 270 -12.52 -20.81 38.19
CA LYS A 270 -11.89 -22.05 37.70
C LYS A 270 -10.80 -21.80 36.66
N PHE A 271 -10.76 -20.61 36.05
CA PHE A 271 -9.81 -20.29 35.00
C PHE A 271 -8.65 -19.47 35.54
N LYS A 272 -7.43 -19.80 35.10
CA LYS A 272 -6.28 -18.92 35.32
C LYS A 272 -6.28 -17.84 34.24
N ARG A 273 -6.36 -16.58 34.66
CA ARG A 273 -6.23 -15.42 33.76
C ARG A 273 -4.77 -14.99 33.73
N VAL A 274 -4.26 -14.74 32.53
CA VAL A 274 -2.93 -14.16 32.27
C VAL A 274 -3.08 -13.00 31.31
N VAL A 275 -2.33 -11.92 31.49
CA VAL A 275 -2.39 -10.74 30.62
C VAL A 275 -1.07 -10.58 29.86
N THR A 276 -1.12 -10.50 28.53
CA THR A 276 0.03 -10.31 27.66
C THR A 276 -0.04 -8.97 26.91
N GLU A 277 1.08 -8.52 26.34
CA GLU A 277 1.11 -7.34 25.49
C GLU A 277 0.80 -7.70 24.04
N GLY A 278 -0.30 -7.17 23.50
CA GLY A 278 -0.70 -7.29 22.11
C GLY A 278 -0.15 -6.16 21.23
N LYS A 279 -0.50 -6.19 19.94
CA LYS A 279 -0.09 -5.15 18.98
C LYS A 279 -0.49 -3.75 19.47
N GLY A 280 0.49 -2.84 19.48
CA GLY A 280 0.30 -1.45 19.92
C GLY A 280 0.21 -1.29 21.44
N SER A 281 0.90 -2.14 22.21
CA SER A 281 0.98 -2.07 23.68
C SER A 281 -0.37 -2.18 24.38
N LYS A 282 -1.32 -2.93 23.79
CA LYS A 282 -2.63 -3.17 24.38
C LYS A 282 -2.60 -4.45 25.24
N PRO A 283 -3.13 -4.44 26.47
CA PRO A 283 -3.20 -5.64 27.29
C PRO A 283 -4.21 -6.64 26.69
N VAL A 284 -3.80 -7.90 26.55
CA VAL A 284 -4.61 -8.99 26.03
C VAL A 284 -4.79 -10.05 27.12
N PRO A 285 -5.99 -10.23 27.69
CA PRO A 285 -6.25 -11.29 28.63
C PRO A 285 -6.41 -12.63 27.90
N ILE A 286 -5.78 -13.66 28.45
CA ILE A 286 -5.85 -15.07 28.05
C ILE A 286 -6.35 -15.87 29.26
N LEU A 287 -7.40 -16.67 29.04
CA LEU A 287 -7.96 -17.58 30.02
C LEU A 287 -7.48 -19.00 29.75
N LEU A 288 -6.98 -19.67 30.79
CA LEU A 288 -6.49 -21.03 30.73
C LEU A 288 -7.35 -21.93 31.60
N SER A 289 -7.97 -22.93 30.98
CA SER A 289 -8.78 -23.95 31.67
C SER A 289 -7.93 -24.83 32.58
N SER A 290 -8.56 -25.51 33.53
CA SER A 290 -7.89 -26.52 34.35
C SER A 290 -7.25 -27.63 33.50
N LEU A 291 -7.89 -28.01 32.40
CA LEU A 291 -7.36 -28.98 31.43
C LEU A 291 -6.06 -28.47 30.78
N ASN A 292 -6.03 -27.23 30.28
CA ASN A 292 -4.82 -26.67 29.70
C ASN A 292 -3.71 -26.53 30.75
N GLN A 293 -4.07 -26.15 31.98
CA GLN A 293 -3.11 -26.02 33.08
C GLN A 293 -2.47 -27.36 33.46
N LYS A 294 -3.19 -28.49 33.35
CA LYS A 294 -2.65 -29.84 33.55
C LYS A 294 -1.45 -30.11 32.63
N PHE A 295 -1.53 -29.68 31.38
CA PHE A 295 -0.47 -29.88 30.38
C PHE A 295 0.68 -28.86 30.48
N ILE A 296 0.48 -27.72 31.16
CA ILE A 296 1.47 -26.62 31.23
C ILE A 296 2.30 -26.66 32.52
N ARG A 297 1.78 -27.23 33.62
CA ARG A 297 2.38 -27.11 34.96
C ARG A 297 3.49 -28.12 35.28
N GLU A 298 3.85 -29.02 34.37
CA GLU A 298 4.79 -30.12 34.59
C GLU A 298 5.82 -30.19 33.47
#